data_AF-A0A3C0CRY6-F1
#
_entry.id   AF-A0A3C0CRY6-F1
#
_cell.length_a   1.000
_cell.length_b   1.000
_cell.length_c   1.000
_cell.angle_alpha   90.00
_cell.angle_beta   90.00
_cell.angle_gamma   90.00
#
_symmetry.space_group_name_H-M   'P 1'
#
loop_
_entity.id
_entity.type
_entity.pdbx_description
1 polymer ?
#
loop_
_entity_poly.entity_id
_entity_poly.type
_entity_poly.pdbx_seq_one_letter_code
_entity_poly.pdbx_strand_id
1 'polypeptide(L)'
;MDGVLNLNKPSGPTSHDMVSRIRRIFHQRRVGHAGTLDPMASGVLVICLGEATRIVEYLMDSKKLYRASAVFGIQTDTEDSTGAVTARMDCRSITQEMVECALPGFTGKIMQVPPMASALHHNGRRLYDLARAGQVVE
;
A
#
# COMPACT_ATOMS: atom_id res chain seq x y z
N MET A 1 6.97 3.71 27.09
CA MET A 1 6.53 4.99 26.49
C MET A 1 5.28 4.72 25.69
N ASP A 2 4.28 5.60 25.80
CA ASP A 2 3.04 5.52 25.05
C ASP A 2 2.96 6.74 24.13
N GLY A 3 2.65 6.52 22.85
CA GLY A 3 2.59 7.63 21.91
C GLY A 3 2.47 7.22 20.45
N VAL A 4 2.33 8.23 19.60
CA VAL A 4 2.24 8.08 18.14
C VAL A 4 3.46 8.75 17.50
N LEU A 5 4.15 8.02 16.64
CA LEU A 5 5.31 8.46 15.89
C LEU A 5 4.95 8.55 14.40
N ASN A 6 5.17 9.72 13.81
CA ASN A 6 5.12 9.90 12.36
C ASN A 6 6.50 9.53 11.78
N LEU A 7 6.62 8.31 11.24
CA LEU A 7 7.85 7.84 10.63
C LEU A 7 7.83 8.11 9.12
N ASN A 8 8.89 8.70 8.58
CA ASN A 8 9.10 8.69 7.13
C ASN A 8 9.73 7.35 6.71
N LYS A 9 8.92 6.38 6.28
CA LYS A 9 9.38 5.06 5.80
C LYS A 9 10.18 5.27 4.50
N PRO A 10 11.44 4.78 4.41
CA PRO A 10 12.16 4.77 3.14
C PRO A 10 11.60 3.71 2.19
N SER A 11 11.91 3.83 0.89
CA SER A 11 11.67 2.75 -0.07
C SER A 11 12.59 1.56 0.23
N GLY A 12 12.11 0.34 -0.02
CA GLY A 12 12.80 -0.92 0.22
C GLY A 12 12.17 -1.78 1.32
N PRO A 13 12.19 -1.37 2.60
CA PRO A 13 11.70 -2.20 3.68
C PRO A 13 10.17 -2.21 3.77
N THR A 14 9.63 -3.29 4.34
CA THR A 14 8.19 -3.39 4.64
C THR A 14 7.80 -2.49 5.82
N SER A 15 6.50 -2.18 5.97
CA SER A 15 5.99 -1.55 7.20
C SER A 15 6.29 -2.38 8.46
N HIS A 16 6.31 -3.71 8.36
CA HIS A 16 6.61 -4.59 9.49
C HIS A 16 8.09 -4.52 9.90
N ASP A 17 9.01 -4.36 8.94
CA ASP A 17 10.43 -4.14 9.24
C ASP A 17 10.61 -2.86 10.06
N MET A 18 9.87 -1.79 9.71
CA MET A 18 9.91 -0.55 10.48
C MET A 18 9.37 -0.74 11.90
N VAL A 19 8.23 -1.42 12.07
CA VAL A 19 7.72 -1.78 13.40
C VAL A 19 8.78 -2.53 14.20
N SER A 20 9.42 -3.54 13.60
CA SER A 20 10.47 -4.33 14.25
C SER A 20 11.69 -3.50 14.66
N ARG A 21 12.11 -2.53 13.85
CA ARG A 21 13.20 -1.59 14.18
C ARG A 21 12.81 -0.68 15.34
N ILE A 22 11.64 -0.04 15.28
CA ILE A 22 11.15 0.84 16.35
C ILE A 22 10.99 0.08 17.66
N ARG A 23 10.49 -1.16 17.59
CA ARG A 23 10.38 -2.07 18.75
C ARG A 23 11.73 -2.25 19.47
N ARG A 24 12.81 -2.45 18.70
CA ARG A 24 14.17 -2.59 19.24
C ARG A 24 14.71 -1.28 19.80
N ILE A 25 14.54 -0.16 19.09
CA ILE A 25 15.06 1.16 19.50
C ILE A 25 14.45 1.61 20.83
N PHE A 26 13.13 1.46 20.99
CA PHE A 26 12.43 1.90 22.20
C PHE A 26 12.33 0.84 23.30
N HIS A 27 12.90 -0.35 23.09
CA HIS A 27 12.76 -1.51 23.99
C HIS A 27 11.30 -1.80 24.39
N GLN A 28 10.37 -1.54 23.46
CA GLN A 28 8.93 -1.57 23.74
C GLN A 28 8.32 -2.83 23.17
N ARG A 29 7.57 -3.62 23.94
CA ARG A 29 6.95 -4.86 23.40
C ARG A 29 5.78 -4.58 22.46
N ARG A 30 4.93 -3.62 22.82
CA ARG A 30 3.67 -3.29 22.13
C ARG A 30 3.89 -2.16 21.13
N VAL A 31 4.01 -2.50 19.85
CA VAL A 31 4.21 -1.56 18.73
C VAL A 31 3.36 -2.01 17.55
N GLY A 32 2.68 -1.07 16.91
CA GLY A 32 1.86 -1.31 15.71
C GLY A 32 1.95 -0.15 14.73
N HIS A 33 1.37 -0.31 13.54
CA HIS A 33 1.28 0.77 12.55
C HIS A 33 -0.17 0.95 12.10
N ALA A 34 -0.53 2.17 11.69
CA ALA A 34 -1.89 2.54 11.27
C ALA A 34 -2.00 2.75 9.76
N GLY A 35 -1.69 1.70 9.01
CA GLY A 35 -1.71 1.69 7.55
C GLY A 35 -0.44 1.08 6.97
N THR A 36 -0.59 0.13 6.06
CA THR A 36 0.54 -0.49 5.37
C THR A 36 1.00 0.40 4.22
N LEU A 37 2.31 0.51 4.03
CA LEU A 37 2.90 1.04 2.81
C LEU A 37 3.67 -0.10 2.14
N ASP A 38 3.49 -0.25 0.84
CA ASP A 38 4.22 -1.24 0.07
C ASP A 38 5.74 -1.03 0.19
N PRO A 39 6.54 -2.09 0.00
CA PRO A 39 8.00 -2.00 0.10
C PRO A 39 8.58 -0.87 -0.76
N MET A 40 8.12 -0.75 -2.02
CA MET A 40 8.59 0.28 -2.95
C MET A 40 8.17 1.71 -2.55
N ALA A 41 7.09 1.87 -1.80
CA ALA A 41 6.57 3.17 -1.41
C ALA A 41 7.42 3.80 -0.30
N SER A 42 7.48 5.12 -0.28
CA SER A 42 8.09 5.90 0.80
C SER A 42 7.10 6.94 1.32
N GLY A 43 7.24 7.36 2.56
CA GLY A 43 6.44 8.43 3.14
C GLY A 43 5.93 8.12 4.54
N VAL A 44 4.81 8.73 4.90
CA VAL A 44 4.25 8.68 6.26
C VAL A 44 3.80 7.27 6.62
N LEU A 45 4.46 6.68 7.62
CA LEU A 45 4.05 5.46 8.31
C LEU A 45 3.79 5.82 9.78
N VAL A 46 2.52 5.83 10.16
CA VAL A 46 2.12 6.15 11.54
C VAL A 46 2.37 4.93 12.43
N ILE A 47 3.27 5.07 13.40
CA ILE A 47 3.64 4.02 14.36
C ILE A 47 3.06 4.35 15.73
N CYS A 48 2.39 3.38 16.35
CA CYS A 48 1.82 3.51 17.69
C CYS A 48 2.64 2.67 18.68
N LEU A 49 2.99 3.27 19.81
CA LEU A 49 3.78 2.67 20.90
C LEU A 49 2.90 2.47 22.14
N GLY A 50 2.99 1.30 22.76
CA GLY A 50 2.31 1.01 24.02
C GLY A 50 0.80 1.14 23.92
N GLU A 51 0.19 1.86 24.86
CA GLU A 51 -1.27 2.06 24.92
C GLU A 51 -1.81 2.80 23.69
N ALA A 52 -1.01 3.60 23.00
CA ALA A 52 -1.42 4.25 21.76
C ALA A 52 -1.76 3.25 20.63
N THR A 53 -1.34 1.98 20.72
CA THR A 53 -1.77 0.97 19.75
C THR A 53 -3.28 0.71 19.79
N ARG A 54 -3.98 1.12 20.86
CA ARG A 54 -5.45 1.02 20.97
C ARG A 54 -6.18 1.95 20.01
N ILE A 55 -5.53 3.00 19.51
CA ILE A 55 -6.16 3.97 18.59
C ILE A 55 -5.83 3.71 17.12
N VAL A 56 -5.16 2.60 16.80
CA VAL A 56 -4.75 2.25 15.43
C VAL A 56 -5.96 2.18 14.48
N GLU A 57 -7.09 1.64 14.93
CA GLU A 57 -8.32 1.53 14.13
C GLU A 57 -8.82 2.90 13.65
N TYR A 58 -8.89 3.90 14.53
CA TYR A 58 -9.34 5.26 14.16
C TYR A 58 -8.37 5.95 13.19
N LEU A 59 -7.07 5.66 13.32
CA LEU A 59 -6.06 6.21 12.41
C LEU A 59 -6.11 5.52 11.04
N MET A 60 -6.47 4.24 10.98
CA MET A 60 -6.66 3.51 9.72
C MET A 60 -7.83 4.04 8.90
N ASP A 61 -8.81 4.71 9.50
CA ASP A 61 -9.95 5.30 8.77
C ASP A 61 -9.71 6.74 8.29
N SER A 62 -8.57 7.34 8.62
CA SER A 62 -8.23 8.71 8.20
C SER A 62 -8.09 8.84 6.67
N LYS A 63 -8.17 10.06 6.14
CA LYS A 63 -7.85 10.31 4.72
C LYS A 63 -6.34 10.23 4.50
N LYS A 64 -5.93 9.67 3.37
CA LYS A 64 -4.52 9.60 2.93
C LYS A 64 -4.34 10.35 1.62
N LEU A 65 -3.17 10.96 1.46
CA LEU A 65 -2.75 11.60 0.22
C LEU A 65 -1.51 10.88 -0.29
N TYR A 66 -1.52 10.59 -1.58
CA TYR A 66 -0.43 9.90 -2.27
C TYR A 66 0.03 10.75 -3.45
N ARG A 67 1.32 10.67 -3.74
CA ARG A 67 1.89 11.10 -5.01
C ARG A 67 2.44 9.88 -5.70
N ALA A 68 1.96 9.60 -6.89
CA ALA A 68 2.35 8.43 -7.68
C ALA A 68 2.75 8.86 -9.09
N SER A 69 3.49 7.98 -9.76
CA SER A 69 3.79 8.07 -11.19
C SER A 69 3.45 6.72 -11.81
N ALA A 70 2.82 6.75 -12.98
CA ALA A 70 2.46 5.56 -13.73
C ALA A 70 3.18 5.54 -15.07
N VAL A 71 3.45 4.34 -15.59
CA VAL A 71 4.01 4.13 -16.92
C VAL A 71 2.93 3.49 -17.78
N PHE A 72 2.52 4.17 -18.84
CA PHE A 72 1.53 3.61 -19.77
C PHE A 72 2.14 2.53 -20.67
N GLY A 73 1.29 1.61 -21.14
CA GLY A 73 1.69 0.54 -22.06
C GLY A 73 2.41 -0.65 -21.42
N ILE A 74 2.53 -0.70 -20.09
CA ILE A 74 3.11 -1.82 -19.36
C ILE A 74 2.12 -2.28 -18.29
N GLN A 75 1.90 -3.59 -18.22
CA GLN A 75 1.18 -4.24 -17.14
C GLN A 75 2.12 -5.19 -16.39
N THR A 76 2.00 -5.22 -15.07
CA THR A 76 2.73 -6.13 -14.19
C THR A 76 1.76 -6.96 -13.35
N ASP A 77 2.22 -8.09 -12.83
CA ASP A 77 1.44 -8.99 -11.98
C ASP A 77 1.16 -8.43 -10.57
N THR A 78 1.98 -7.50 -10.09
CA THR A 78 1.81 -6.80 -8.81
C THR A 78 1.16 -5.43 -8.94
N GLU A 79 0.79 -5.01 -10.16
CA GLU A 79 0.25 -3.68 -10.48
C GLU A 79 1.20 -2.52 -10.10
N ASP A 80 2.47 -2.82 -9.90
CA ASP A 80 3.52 -1.84 -9.62
C ASP A 80 4.85 -2.16 -10.34
N SER A 81 5.87 -1.34 -10.10
CA SER A 81 7.18 -1.46 -10.75
C SER A 81 8.04 -2.62 -10.24
N THR A 82 7.60 -3.37 -9.23
CA THR A 82 8.36 -4.47 -8.63
C THR A 82 7.98 -5.84 -9.20
N GLY A 83 6.84 -5.93 -9.89
CA GLY A 83 6.32 -7.15 -10.49
C GLY A 83 6.96 -7.53 -11.81
N ALA A 84 6.67 -8.75 -12.25
CA ALA A 84 7.02 -9.22 -13.58
C ALA A 84 6.08 -8.59 -14.62
N VAL A 85 6.63 -8.19 -15.77
CA VAL A 85 5.82 -7.67 -16.87
C VAL A 85 4.97 -8.79 -17.46
N THR A 86 3.66 -8.62 -17.43
CA THR A 86 2.67 -9.57 -17.97
C THR A 86 2.17 -9.17 -19.35
N ALA A 87 2.17 -7.88 -19.67
CA ALA A 87 1.81 -7.38 -20.99
C ALA A 87 2.54 -6.09 -21.36
N ARG A 88 2.71 -5.88 -22.67
CA ARG A 88 3.17 -4.63 -23.28
C ARG A 88 2.21 -4.23 -24.38
N MET A 89 1.83 -2.97 -24.41
CA MET A 89 0.87 -2.41 -25.36
C MET A 89 1.44 -1.13 -25.98
N ASP A 90 1.08 -0.85 -27.23
CA ASP A 90 1.40 0.43 -27.83
C ASP A 90 0.61 1.54 -27.13
N CYS A 91 1.32 2.56 -26.66
CA CYS A 91 0.76 3.70 -25.95
C CYS A 91 1.10 5.03 -26.63
N ARG A 92 1.65 5.02 -27.85
CA ARG A 92 2.06 6.23 -28.58
C ARG A 92 0.91 7.19 -28.88
N SER A 93 -0.31 6.66 -28.98
CA SER A 93 -1.51 7.45 -29.22
C SER A 93 -2.08 8.09 -27.97
N ILE A 94 -1.58 7.77 -26.77
CA ILE A 94 -2.08 8.37 -25.52
C ILE A 94 -1.54 9.79 -25.41
N THR A 95 -2.45 10.77 -25.35
CA THR A 95 -2.10 12.17 -25.14
C THR A 95 -2.41 12.62 -23.70
N GLN A 96 -1.84 13.75 -23.29
CA GLN A 96 -2.12 14.34 -21.98
C GLN A 96 -3.61 14.65 -21.82
N GLU A 97 -4.24 15.20 -22.85
CA GLU A 97 -5.66 15.56 -22.85
C GLU A 97 -6.54 14.34 -22.65
N MET A 98 -6.20 13.20 -23.26
CA MET A 98 -6.93 11.94 -23.06
C MET A 98 -6.88 11.49 -21.60
N VAL A 99 -5.72 11.61 -20.95
CA VAL A 99 -5.55 11.27 -19.53
C VAL A 99 -6.37 12.22 -18.66
N GLU A 100 -6.25 13.53 -18.90
CA GLU A 100 -7.00 14.55 -18.16
C GLU A 100 -8.52 14.38 -18.30
N CYS A 101 -9.01 14.01 -19.48
CA CYS A 101 -10.43 13.70 -19.69
C CYS A 101 -10.88 12.41 -18.98
N ALA A 102 -9.98 11.46 -18.72
CA ALA A 102 -10.31 10.21 -18.02
C ALA A 102 -10.31 10.37 -16.49
N LEU A 103 -9.49 11.28 -15.93
CA LEU A 103 -9.34 11.47 -14.48
C LEU A 103 -10.65 11.73 -13.72
N PRO A 104 -11.64 12.51 -14.23
CA PRO A 104 -12.91 12.73 -13.52
C PRO A 104 -13.63 11.44 -13.13
N GLY A 105 -13.51 10.37 -13.92
CA GLY A 105 -14.10 9.05 -13.63
C GLY A 105 -13.52 8.37 -12.38
N PHE A 106 -12.36 8.83 -11.90
CA PHE A 106 -11.69 8.33 -10.69
C PHE A 106 -11.85 9.27 -9.49
N THR A 107 -12.66 10.33 -9.61
CA THR A 107 -12.91 11.29 -8.53
C THR A 107 -14.23 11.01 -7.82
N GLY A 108 -14.26 11.23 -6.50
CA GLY A 108 -15.45 11.00 -5.69
C GLY A 108 -15.55 9.58 -5.12
N LYS A 109 -16.76 9.04 -5.02
CA LYS A 109 -16.98 7.66 -4.57
C LYS A 109 -16.98 6.73 -5.76
N ILE A 110 -16.05 5.79 -5.79
CA ILE A 110 -15.89 4.81 -6.85
C ILE A 110 -15.88 3.40 -6.27
N MET A 111 -16.25 2.42 -7.08
CA MET A 111 -16.03 1.01 -6.78
C MET A 111 -14.62 0.64 -7.26
N GLN A 112 -13.83 0.03 -6.38
CA GLN A 112 -12.50 -0.47 -6.69
C GLN A 112 -12.40 -1.92 -6.28
N VAL A 113 -12.00 -2.78 -7.21
CA VAL A 113 -11.61 -4.15 -6.90
C VAL A 113 -10.18 -4.10 -6.36
N PRO A 114 -9.92 -4.62 -5.14
CA PRO A 114 -8.57 -4.64 -4.60
C PRO A 114 -7.65 -5.57 -5.40
N PRO A 115 -6.35 -5.26 -5.50
CA PRO A 115 -5.41 -6.14 -6.18
C PRO A 115 -5.21 -7.45 -5.41
N MET A 116 -4.89 -8.50 -6.16
CA MET A 116 -4.53 -9.81 -5.58
C MET A 116 -3.27 -9.72 -4.70
N ALA A 117 -2.35 -8.81 -5.00
CA ALA A 117 -1.15 -8.55 -4.20
C ALA A 117 -1.43 -7.71 -2.93
N SER A 118 -2.56 -7.90 -2.25
CA SER A 118 -2.96 -7.11 -1.07
C SER A 118 -3.00 -7.93 0.22
N ALA A 119 -2.98 -7.23 1.37
CA ALA A 119 -3.07 -7.83 2.70
C ALA A 119 -4.51 -8.16 3.15
N LEU A 120 -5.50 -7.98 2.27
CA LEU A 120 -6.89 -8.31 2.54
C LEU A 120 -7.07 -9.81 2.71
N HIS A 121 -8.07 -10.21 3.49
CA HIS A 121 -8.36 -11.62 3.72
C HIS A 121 -9.55 -12.06 2.87
N HIS A 122 -9.41 -13.22 2.23
CA HIS A 122 -10.50 -13.95 1.59
C HIS A 122 -10.53 -15.37 2.17
N ASN A 123 -11.67 -15.77 2.75
CA ASN A 123 -11.85 -17.06 3.42
C ASN A 123 -10.74 -17.43 4.42
N GLY A 124 -10.28 -16.45 5.21
CA GLY A 124 -9.26 -16.64 6.24
C GLY A 124 -7.81 -16.67 5.74
N ARG A 125 -7.56 -16.52 4.43
CA ARG A 125 -6.21 -16.40 3.84
C ARG A 125 -6.00 -15.01 3.27
N ARG A 126 -4.76 -14.52 3.26
CA ARG A 126 -4.45 -13.21 2.67
C ARG A 126 -4.39 -13.31 1.14
N LEU A 127 -4.86 -12.28 0.43
CA LEU A 127 -4.87 -12.28 -1.04
C LEU A 127 -3.46 -12.47 -1.61
N TYR A 128 -2.43 -11.84 -1.04
CA TYR A 128 -1.06 -12.06 -1.52
C TYR A 128 -0.56 -13.50 -1.33
N ASP A 129 -1.05 -14.24 -0.33
CA ASP A 129 -0.70 -15.65 -0.14
C ASP A 129 -1.37 -16.50 -1.23
N LEU A 130 -2.61 -16.16 -1.61
CA LEU A 130 -3.34 -16.80 -2.71
C LEU A 130 -2.69 -16.50 -4.07
N ALA A 131 -2.28 -15.24 -4.31
CA ALA A 131 -1.60 -14.82 -5.52
C ALA A 131 -0.28 -15.59 -5.73
N ARG A 132 0.52 -15.76 -4.67
CA ARG A 132 1.75 -16.57 -4.69
C ARG A 132 1.48 -18.05 -4.96
N ALA A 133 0.31 -18.55 -4.60
CA ALA A 133 -0.14 -19.91 -4.91
C ALA A 133 -0.77 -20.03 -6.31
N GLY A 134 -0.77 -18.96 -7.11
CA GLY A 134 -1.37 -18.92 -8.45
C GLY A 134 -2.90 -18.90 -8.46
N GLN A 135 -3.54 -18.58 -7.34
CA GLN A 135 -5.00 -18.50 -7.23
C GLN A 135 -5.45 -17.05 -7.39
N VAL A 136 -6.49 -16.84 -8.20
CA VAL A 136 -7.13 -15.54 -8.42
C VAL A 136 -8.52 -15.57 -7.79
N VAL A 137 -8.89 -14.46 -7.14
CA VAL A 137 -10.20 -14.25 -6.53
C VAL A 137 -10.82 -13.00 -7.16
N GLU A 138 -12.11 -13.06 -7.50
CA GLU A 138 -12.91 -11.93 -7.98
C GLU A 138 -13.65 -11.22 -6.83
#